data_AF-A0A6P8LW54-F1
#
_entry.id   AF-A0A6P8LW54-F1
#
_cell.length_a   1.000
_cell.length_b   1.000
_cell.length_c   1.000
_cell.angle_alpha   90.00
_cell.angle_beta   90.00
_cell.angle_gamma   90.00
#
_symmetry.space_group_name_H-M   'P 1'
#
loop_
_entity.id
_entity.type
_entity.pdbx_description
1 polymer ?
#
loop_
_entity_poly.entity_id
_entity_poly.type
_entity_poly.pdbx_seq_one_letter_code
_entity_poly.pdbx_strand_id
1 'polypeptide(L)'
;MEMDYDEDRGAWTEEMTRSEECIGEDSFDNPQEILNECLDKFKTPDYIMEPGIFAQLKRYFQAGGNPEQVIELLSKNYTACAQMANLLAEWLILAGVKVTDVQAMVENNLKDMILKTFDPKKADKIFTEEGETPAWLTEMIQHPTWRSLIYRLAEEYPDCLMLNFTIKLISDAGFQGEITSISTAAQQIEVFSRVLKTAIAGFLQNTEDWQSSIQECAKMVCHGQHTYVYSQVLLQILAQESRGGFMMKRLSQEITKCAQQNHHDVTPITMALNGASSSPSACQALASMLSRNTLNPADITVLFRNYSTAEPPPIELLRNPQFLELLVDALFKPGVKINPEHKSKYIYLLAYAASVCDIPAKKTHSRKLNKDELKTTIQAIEKVHNICNINKGSTELIAELQTLYQCIRFPVVSVGIIRWVECTVTEPSYFKLCTEHCPVHLALLDEVVVCHSLLHPKVLQLLVQLFESKQDELEILVQDITRDRQNVVKYSRMLQVKLEMKKMLIDRMVNLLSRGCVVPVVCYIKQCWQRGDTDVSLIRYFVTEVLEAIAPPYTAEFIHLFLPMVEDEEITGTMRGDSDNDLVSEFIVHCKAHCPTIR
;
A
#
# COMPACT_ATOMS: atom_id res chain seq x y z
N MET A 1 -48.43 -29.24 -24.65
CA MET A 1 -47.04 -29.04 -25.08
C MET A 1 -46.21 -29.91 -24.17
N GLU A 2 -45.98 -31.13 -24.62
CA GLU A 2 -45.06 -32.08 -24.00
C GLU A 2 -43.64 -31.54 -24.22
N MET A 3 -42.84 -31.49 -23.16
CA MET A 3 -41.41 -31.22 -23.27
C MET A 3 -40.69 -32.56 -23.18
N ASP A 4 -40.00 -32.92 -24.26
CA ASP A 4 -39.10 -34.05 -24.36
C ASP A 4 -37.99 -33.93 -23.29
N TYR A 5 -37.92 -34.93 -22.42
CA TYR A 5 -36.73 -35.23 -21.64
C TYR A 5 -35.89 -36.21 -22.48
N ASP A 6 -34.86 -35.69 -23.15
CA ASP A 6 -33.83 -36.54 -23.77
C ASP A 6 -33.04 -37.22 -22.64
N GLU A 7 -33.11 -38.54 -22.59
CA GLU A 7 -32.42 -39.40 -21.62
C GLU A 7 -30.92 -39.37 -21.86
N ASP A 8 -30.19 -38.64 -21.01
CA ASP A 8 -28.73 -38.60 -20.97
C ASP A 8 -28.16 -39.88 -20.32
N ARG A 9 -28.36 -41.02 -21.00
CA ARG A 9 -27.90 -42.37 -20.57
C ARG A 9 -26.42 -42.62 -20.83
N GLY A 10 -25.68 -41.66 -21.41
CA GLY A 10 -24.27 -41.82 -21.79
C GLY A 10 -23.25 -41.49 -20.69
N ALA A 11 -23.56 -40.51 -19.82
CA ALA A 11 -22.61 -39.99 -18.83
C ALA A 11 -22.25 -41.00 -17.71
N TRP A 12 -23.21 -41.83 -17.30
CA TRP A 12 -23.02 -42.85 -16.25
C TRP A 12 -22.04 -43.95 -16.63
N THR A 13 -21.92 -44.24 -17.93
CA THR A 13 -21.03 -45.30 -18.44
C THR A 13 -19.57 -44.87 -18.49
N GLU A 14 -19.28 -43.59 -18.74
CA GLU A 14 -17.90 -43.07 -18.82
C GLU A 14 -17.26 -42.90 -17.42
N GLU A 15 -18.05 -42.51 -16.40
CA GLU A 15 -17.60 -42.48 -15.00
C GLU A 15 -17.27 -43.87 -14.45
N MET A 16 -18.00 -44.90 -14.92
CA MET A 16 -17.74 -46.30 -14.56
C MET A 16 -16.44 -46.85 -15.15
N THR A 17 -15.95 -46.30 -16.27
CA THR A 17 -14.69 -46.74 -16.88
C THR A 17 -13.47 -46.03 -16.26
N ARG A 18 -13.65 -44.80 -15.78
CA ARG A 18 -12.56 -44.01 -15.16
C ARG A 18 -12.09 -44.51 -13.79
N SER A 19 -12.93 -45.25 -13.08
CA SER A 19 -12.57 -45.88 -11.79
C SER A 19 -11.83 -47.22 -11.95
N GLU A 20 -11.49 -47.63 -13.18
CA GLU A 20 -10.83 -48.91 -13.47
C GLU A 20 -9.30 -48.91 -13.32
N GLU A 21 -8.62 -47.77 -13.13
CA GLU A 21 -7.14 -47.71 -13.18
C GLU A 21 -6.40 -47.72 -11.83
N CYS A 22 -7.08 -47.92 -10.68
CA CYS A 22 -6.40 -48.12 -9.39
C CYS A 22 -6.50 -49.58 -8.91
N ILE A 23 -6.05 -50.52 -9.74
CA ILE A 23 -5.72 -51.87 -9.26
C ILE A 23 -4.29 -51.82 -8.74
N GLY A 24 -4.14 -51.44 -7.47
CA GLY A 24 -2.93 -51.76 -6.72
C GLY A 24 -2.77 -53.29 -6.71
N GLU A 25 -1.63 -53.77 -7.21
CA GLU A 25 -1.17 -55.14 -7.03
C GLU A 25 -0.95 -55.41 -5.53
N ASP A 26 -2.01 -55.75 -4.81
CA ASP A 26 -1.91 -56.21 -3.43
C ASP A 26 -2.43 -57.64 -3.34
N SER A 27 -1.47 -58.53 -3.07
CA SER A 27 -1.53 -59.74 -2.22
C SER A 27 -2.72 -60.69 -2.38
N PHE A 28 -2.42 -61.99 -2.46
CA PHE A 28 -3.40 -63.06 -2.31
C PHE A 28 -4.02 -63.02 -0.90
N ASP A 29 -4.96 -62.09 -0.66
CA ASP A 29 -5.74 -62.01 0.56
C ASP A 29 -6.81 -63.11 0.54
N ASN A 30 -6.97 -63.77 1.68
CA ASN A 30 -7.86 -64.90 1.85
C ASN A 30 -9.29 -64.46 1.48
N PRO A 31 -10.04 -65.18 0.62
CA PRO A 31 -11.38 -64.75 0.18
C PRO A 31 -12.32 -64.43 1.34
N GLN A 32 -12.16 -65.10 2.48
CA GLN A 32 -12.92 -64.85 3.71
C GLN A 32 -12.62 -63.50 4.37
N GLU A 33 -11.39 -62.99 4.28
CA GLU A 33 -11.01 -61.68 4.82
C GLU A 33 -11.59 -60.55 3.97
N ILE A 34 -11.55 -60.70 2.64
CA ILE A 34 -12.17 -59.76 1.70
C ILE A 34 -13.69 -59.67 1.95
N LEU A 35 -14.35 -60.82 2.14
CA LEU A 35 -15.78 -60.85 2.46
C LEU A 35 -16.11 -60.14 3.77
N ASN A 36 -15.32 -60.37 4.82
CA ASN A 36 -15.52 -59.72 6.11
C ASN A 36 -15.28 -58.20 6.05
N GLU A 37 -14.24 -57.75 5.35
CA GLU A 37 -13.95 -56.33 5.17
C GLU A 37 -15.08 -55.61 4.41
N CYS A 38 -15.62 -56.23 3.36
CA CYS A 38 -16.78 -55.70 2.64
C CYS A 38 -18.03 -55.64 3.54
N LEU A 39 -18.30 -56.71 4.30
CA LEU A 39 -19.46 -56.79 5.18
C LEU A 39 -19.40 -55.75 6.31
N ASP A 40 -18.23 -55.47 6.84
CA ASP A 40 -18.06 -54.43 7.87
C ASP A 40 -18.28 -53.02 7.31
N LYS A 41 -17.91 -52.77 6.04
CA LYS A 41 -18.27 -51.52 5.34
C LYS A 41 -19.77 -51.42 5.08
N PHE A 42 -20.43 -52.49 4.61
CA PHE A 42 -21.89 -52.49 4.37
C PHE A 42 -22.74 -52.34 5.65
N LYS A 43 -22.16 -52.58 6.83
CA LYS A 43 -22.81 -52.33 8.12
C LYS A 43 -22.81 -50.86 8.53
N THR A 44 -22.00 -50.02 7.89
CA THR A 44 -21.93 -48.60 8.23
C THR A 44 -23.21 -47.87 7.77
N PRO A 45 -23.69 -46.88 8.54
CA PRO A 45 -24.94 -46.18 8.21
C PRO A 45 -24.80 -45.42 6.89
N ASP A 46 -25.83 -45.48 6.06
CA ASP A 46 -25.92 -44.81 4.75
C ASP A 46 -24.79 -45.15 3.74
N TYR A 47 -24.07 -46.26 3.92
CA TYR A 47 -22.99 -46.70 3.01
C TYR A 47 -23.45 -46.90 1.55
N ILE A 48 -24.75 -47.09 1.33
CA ILE A 48 -25.35 -47.15 -0.01
C ILE A 48 -25.15 -45.87 -0.82
N MET A 49 -24.94 -44.73 -0.15
CA MET A 49 -24.73 -43.41 -0.76
C MET A 49 -23.24 -43.06 -0.94
N GLU A 50 -22.33 -43.94 -0.52
CA GLU A 50 -20.89 -43.72 -0.65
C GLU A 50 -20.42 -43.99 -2.10
N PRO A 51 -19.52 -43.16 -2.67
CA PRO A 51 -19.11 -43.26 -4.08
C PRO A 51 -18.43 -44.59 -4.44
N GLY A 52 -17.82 -45.28 -3.46
CA GLY A 52 -17.13 -46.56 -3.65
C GLY A 52 -18.02 -47.80 -3.60
N ILE A 53 -19.35 -47.66 -3.43
CA ILE A 53 -20.25 -48.80 -3.21
C ILE A 53 -20.18 -49.84 -4.33
N PHE A 54 -20.14 -49.40 -5.59
CA PHE A 54 -20.11 -50.31 -6.75
C PHE A 54 -18.81 -51.11 -6.85
N ALA A 55 -17.67 -50.47 -6.57
CA ALA A 55 -16.37 -51.14 -6.54
C ALA A 55 -16.33 -52.21 -5.43
N GLN A 56 -16.85 -51.87 -4.23
CA GLN A 56 -16.88 -52.79 -3.09
C GLN A 56 -17.88 -53.94 -3.30
N LEU A 57 -19.03 -53.68 -3.94
CA LEU A 57 -19.98 -54.72 -4.35
C LEU A 57 -19.36 -55.68 -5.36
N LYS A 58 -18.67 -55.15 -6.38
CA LYS A 58 -17.96 -55.97 -7.39
C LYS A 58 -16.90 -56.85 -6.71
N ARG A 59 -16.11 -56.30 -5.78
CA ARG A 59 -15.11 -57.05 -4.99
C ARG A 59 -15.76 -58.12 -4.10
N TYR A 60 -16.88 -57.82 -3.46
CA TYR A 60 -17.62 -58.77 -2.62
C TYR A 60 -18.20 -59.95 -3.42
N PHE A 61 -18.78 -59.67 -4.59
CA PHE A 61 -19.33 -60.72 -5.46
C PHE A 61 -18.23 -61.57 -6.11
N GLN A 62 -17.11 -60.97 -6.49
CA GLN A 62 -15.95 -61.70 -7.01
C GLN A 62 -15.32 -62.64 -5.96
N ALA A 63 -15.43 -62.31 -4.67
CA ALA A 63 -14.98 -63.16 -3.56
C ALA A 63 -16.01 -64.24 -3.16
N GLY A 64 -17.15 -64.35 -3.85
CA GLY A 64 -18.18 -65.37 -3.60
C GLY A 64 -19.22 -65.00 -2.54
N GLY A 65 -19.41 -63.71 -2.26
CA GLY A 65 -20.33 -63.21 -1.25
C GLY A 65 -21.82 -63.37 -1.62
N ASN A 66 -22.69 -63.50 -0.61
CA ASN A 66 -24.12 -63.71 -0.80
C ASN A 66 -24.86 -62.37 -1.06
N PRO A 67 -25.56 -62.19 -2.20
CA PRO A 67 -26.33 -60.98 -2.50
C PRO A 67 -27.41 -60.64 -1.48
N GLU A 68 -28.12 -61.64 -0.94
CA GLU A 68 -29.22 -61.41 0.00
C GLU A 68 -28.74 -60.72 1.27
N GLN A 69 -27.57 -61.13 1.76
CA GLN A 69 -26.98 -60.60 2.98
C GLN A 69 -26.56 -59.14 2.81
N VAL A 70 -26.08 -58.73 1.63
CA VAL A 70 -25.71 -57.35 1.36
C VAL A 70 -26.93 -56.46 1.22
N ILE A 71 -27.96 -56.93 0.53
CA ILE A 71 -29.23 -56.19 0.40
C ILE A 71 -29.85 -55.97 1.78
N GLU A 72 -29.86 -57.00 2.63
CA GLU A 72 -30.37 -56.89 3.99
C GLU A 72 -29.56 -55.90 4.83
N LEU A 73 -28.23 -55.92 4.74
CA LEU A 73 -27.37 -55.01 5.50
C LEU A 73 -27.46 -53.57 5.02
N LEU A 74 -27.42 -53.32 3.71
CA LEU A 74 -27.52 -51.96 3.17
C LEU A 74 -28.92 -51.37 3.40
N SER A 75 -29.99 -52.16 3.26
CA SER A 75 -31.35 -51.67 3.51
C SER A 75 -31.60 -51.38 4.99
N LYS A 76 -31.13 -52.23 5.91
CA LYS A 76 -31.30 -52.02 7.36
C LYS A 76 -30.53 -50.82 7.89
N ASN A 77 -29.39 -50.51 7.30
CA ASN A 77 -28.52 -49.41 7.74
C ASN A 77 -28.72 -48.12 6.94
N TYR A 78 -29.71 -48.06 6.04
CA TYR A 78 -30.09 -46.84 5.33
C TYR A 78 -30.99 -45.96 6.21
N THR A 79 -30.44 -44.82 6.62
CA THR A 79 -31.08 -43.79 7.45
C THR A 79 -31.46 -42.53 6.67
N ALA A 80 -31.05 -42.43 5.40
CA ALA A 80 -31.39 -41.35 4.49
C ALA A 80 -30.99 -39.95 4.99
N CYS A 81 -29.84 -39.83 5.68
CA CYS A 81 -29.44 -38.58 6.32
C CYS A 81 -29.29 -37.43 5.31
N ALA A 82 -28.78 -37.71 4.10
CA ALA A 82 -28.64 -36.73 3.03
C ALA A 82 -29.99 -36.20 2.53
N GLN A 83 -30.98 -37.10 2.35
CA GLN A 83 -32.33 -36.70 1.95
C GLN A 83 -33.03 -35.89 3.05
N MET A 84 -32.82 -36.27 4.31
CA MET A 84 -33.37 -35.51 5.45
C MET A 84 -32.77 -34.11 5.54
N ALA A 85 -31.47 -33.94 5.23
CA ALA A 85 -30.85 -32.63 5.14
C ALA A 85 -31.45 -31.76 4.02
N ASN A 86 -31.69 -32.34 2.84
CA ASN A 86 -32.36 -31.64 1.74
C ASN A 86 -33.80 -31.22 2.11
N LEU A 87 -34.55 -32.09 2.77
CA LEU A 87 -35.90 -31.80 3.23
C LEU A 87 -35.92 -30.66 4.26
N LEU A 88 -34.97 -30.66 5.19
CA LEU A 88 -34.79 -29.56 6.15
C LEU A 88 -34.44 -28.24 5.45
N ALA A 89 -33.58 -28.28 4.42
CA ALA A 89 -33.27 -27.10 3.62
C ALA A 89 -34.51 -26.54 2.91
N GLU A 90 -35.35 -27.40 2.32
CA GLU A 90 -36.63 -27.01 1.70
C GLU A 90 -37.59 -26.41 2.73
N TRP A 91 -37.69 -27.00 3.93
CA TRP A 91 -38.54 -26.47 5.00
C TRP A 91 -38.09 -25.10 5.48
N LEU A 92 -36.78 -24.85 5.54
CA LEU A 92 -36.23 -23.53 5.87
C LEU A 92 -36.62 -22.48 4.81
N ILE A 93 -36.58 -22.86 3.53
CA ILE A 93 -37.02 -22.00 2.42
C ILE A 93 -38.52 -21.69 2.55
N LEU A 94 -39.35 -22.71 2.82
CA LEU A 94 -40.79 -22.55 3.02
C LEU A 94 -41.13 -21.70 4.25
N ALA A 95 -40.31 -21.76 5.31
CA ALA A 95 -40.45 -20.95 6.52
C ALA A 95 -40.06 -19.46 6.32
N GLY A 96 -39.63 -19.08 5.11
CA GLY A 96 -39.33 -17.69 4.74
C GLY A 96 -37.85 -17.31 4.77
N VAL A 97 -36.94 -18.27 4.98
CA VAL A 97 -35.50 -18.04 4.80
C VAL A 97 -35.20 -17.95 3.31
N LYS A 98 -34.35 -16.99 2.91
CA LYS A 98 -33.96 -16.86 1.50
C LYS A 98 -33.18 -18.08 1.05
N VAL A 99 -33.42 -18.53 -0.18
CA VAL A 99 -32.71 -19.66 -0.79
C VAL A 99 -31.19 -19.47 -0.74
N THR A 100 -30.72 -18.23 -0.97
CA THR A 100 -29.29 -17.87 -0.90
C THR A 100 -28.68 -18.12 0.47
N ASP A 101 -29.44 -17.91 1.54
CA ASP A 101 -28.94 -18.02 2.91
C ASP A 101 -28.87 -19.49 3.34
N VAL A 102 -29.82 -20.31 2.87
CA VAL A 102 -29.83 -21.76 3.08
C VAL A 102 -28.68 -22.41 2.29
N GLN A 103 -28.47 -22.01 1.03
CA GLN A 103 -27.32 -22.46 0.23
C GLN A 103 -25.99 -22.10 0.91
N ALA A 104 -25.83 -20.85 1.36
CA ALA A 104 -24.64 -20.42 2.08
C ALA A 104 -24.43 -21.21 3.38
N MET A 105 -25.49 -21.61 4.09
CA MET A 105 -25.39 -22.43 5.31
C MET A 105 -24.81 -23.81 5.01
N VAL A 106 -25.27 -24.45 3.91
CA VAL A 106 -24.75 -25.75 3.47
C VAL A 106 -23.31 -25.62 2.97
N GLU A 107 -23.02 -24.63 2.13
CA GLU A 107 -21.67 -24.36 1.60
C GLU A 107 -20.66 -24.10 2.73
N ASN A 108 -21.03 -23.30 3.74
CA ASN A 108 -20.15 -23.01 4.88
C ASN A 108 -19.88 -24.26 5.73
N ASN A 109 -20.89 -25.11 5.95
CA ASN A 109 -20.69 -26.35 6.70
C ASN A 109 -19.78 -27.33 5.92
N LEU A 110 -19.99 -27.46 4.60
CA LEU A 110 -19.10 -28.23 3.73
C LEU A 110 -17.67 -27.68 3.77
N LYS A 111 -17.51 -26.36 3.71
CA LYS A 111 -16.21 -25.68 3.82
C LYS A 111 -15.48 -26.07 5.11
N ASP A 112 -16.17 -26.01 6.26
CA ASP A 112 -15.60 -26.36 7.56
C ASP A 112 -15.26 -27.85 7.68
N MET A 113 -16.07 -28.72 7.06
CA MET A 113 -15.75 -30.16 7.00
C MET A 113 -14.51 -30.40 6.16
N ILE A 114 -14.42 -29.81 4.97
CA ILE A 114 -13.25 -29.95 4.09
C ILE A 114 -11.99 -29.49 4.82
N LEU A 115 -12.00 -28.32 5.46
CA LEU A 115 -10.85 -27.83 6.24
C LEU A 115 -10.39 -28.82 7.33
N LYS A 116 -11.32 -29.53 7.97
CA LYS A 116 -10.99 -30.49 9.04
C LYS A 116 -10.49 -31.84 8.52
N THR A 117 -10.96 -32.29 7.36
CA THR A 117 -10.71 -33.64 6.85
C THR A 117 -9.75 -33.69 5.67
N PHE A 118 -9.26 -32.54 5.19
CA PHE A 118 -8.37 -32.47 4.03
C PHE A 118 -7.05 -33.20 4.29
N ASP A 119 -6.67 -34.08 3.37
CA ASP A 119 -5.40 -34.80 3.37
C ASP A 119 -4.63 -34.46 2.09
N PRO A 120 -3.52 -33.71 2.18
CA PRO A 120 -2.77 -33.25 1.02
C PRO A 120 -2.20 -34.42 0.19
N LYS A 121 -1.84 -35.54 0.83
CA LYS A 121 -1.25 -36.69 0.13
C LYS A 121 -2.28 -37.39 -0.75
N LYS A 122 -3.53 -37.46 -0.31
CA LYS A 122 -4.62 -38.06 -1.10
C LYS A 122 -5.01 -37.14 -2.26
N ALA A 123 -5.07 -35.83 -2.01
CA ALA A 123 -5.34 -34.85 -3.06
C ALA A 123 -4.28 -34.89 -4.17
N ASP A 124 -3.00 -34.98 -3.78
CA ASP A 124 -1.91 -35.07 -4.75
C ASP A 124 -1.94 -36.39 -5.54
N LYS A 125 -2.32 -37.52 -4.91
CA LYS A 125 -2.47 -38.80 -5.61
C LYS A 125 -3.48 -38.73 -6.75
N ILE A 126 -4.66 -38.17 -6.50
CA ILE A 126 -5.71 -37.98 -7.52
C ILE A 126 -5.14 -37.19 -8.71
N PHE A 127 -4.36 -36.14 -8.42
CA PHE A 127 -3.76 -35.31 -9.45
C PHE A 127 -2.60 -36.00 -10.21
N THR A 128 -1.83 -36.86 -9.54
CA THR A 128 -0.69 -37.57 -10.16
C THR A 128 -1.09 -38.84 -10.92
N GLU A 129 -2.13 -39.53 -10.48
CA GLU A 129 -2.60 -40.79 -11.06
C GLU A 129 -3.44 -40.55 -12.31
N GLU A 130 -4.30 -39.52 -12.33
CA GLU A 130 -5.19 -39.24 -13.47
C GLU A 130 -4.49 -38.50 -14.63
N GLY A 131 -3.31 -37.88 -14.41
CA GLY A 131 -2.48 -37.22 -15.43
C GLY A 131 -3.10 -35.98 -16.11
N GLU A 132 -4.40 -35.77 -15.99
CA GLU A 132 -5.17 -34.64 -16.51
C GLU A 132 -5.83 -33.84 -15.37
N THR A 133 -6.17 -32.59 -15.67
CA THR A 133 -6.86 -31.71 -14.72
C THR A 133 -8.32 -32.17 -14.56
N PRO A 134 -8.79 -32.47 -13.33
CA PRO A 134 -10.17 -32.92 -13.15
C PRO A 134 -11.18 -31.84 -13.58
N ALA A 135 -12.23 -32.23 -14.31
CA ALA A 135 -13.22 -31.30 -14.84
C ALA A 135 -13.95 -30.53 -13.71
N TRP A 136 -14.26 -31.22 -12.61
CA TRP A 136 -14.90 -30.65 -11.42
C TRP A 136 -14.11 -29.48 -10.82
N LEU A 137 -12.78 -29.49 -10.95
CA LEU A 137 -11.92 -28.44 -10.42
C LEU A 137 -12.15 -27.12 -11.18
N THR A 138 -12.37 -27.21 -12.49
CA THR A 138 -12.62 -26.04 -13.36
C THR A 138 -13.96 -25.40 -13.04
N GLU A 139 -14.98 -26.21 -12.74
CA GLU A 139 -16.30 -25.73 -12.29
C GLU A 139 -16.22 -25.10 -10.89
N MET A 140 -15.48 -25.73 -9.98
CA MET A 140 -15.31 -25.25 -8.61
C MET A 140 -14.65 -23.86 -8.56
N ILE A 141 -13.70 -23.58 -9.46
CA ILE A 141 -13.03 -22.27 -9.58
C ILE A 141 -13.99 -21.14 -9.99
N GLN A 142 -15.11 -21.42 -10.66
CA GLN A 142 -16.04 -20.37 -11.10
C GLN A 142 -16.74 -19.67 -9.92
N HIS A 143 -16.78 -20.31 -8.75
CA HIS A 143 -17.48 -19.80 -7.58
C HIS A 143 -16.52 -19.15 -6.56
N PRO A 144 -16.83 -17.94 -6.04
CA PRO A 144 -15.99 -17.23 -5.07
C PRO A 144 -15.80 -17.98 -3.75
N THR A 145 -16.84 -18.67 -3.26
CA THR A 145 -16.81 -19.41 -1.98
C THR A 145 -15.71 -20.46 -1.97
N TRP A 146 -15.59 -21.23 -3.06
CA TRP A 146 -14.61 -22.32 -3.18
C TRP A 146 -13.20 -21.81 -3.47
N ARG A 147 -13.04 -20.73 -4.25
CA ARG A 147 -11.74 -20.06 -4.39
C ARG A 147 -11.19 -19.61 -3.03
N SER A 148 -12.04 -19.03 -2.17
CA SER A 148 -11.66 -18.68 -0.80
C SER A 148 -11.24 -19.89 0.05
N LEU A 149 -11.88 -21.05 -0.12
CA LEU A 149 -11.49 -22.29 0.54
C LEU A 149 -10.11 -22.77 0.07
N ILE A 150 -9.86 -22.77 -1.24
CA ILE A 150 -8.58 -23.17 -1.83
C ILE A 150 -7.44 -22.29 -1.30
N TYR A 151 -7.64 -20.97 -1.21
CA TYR A 151 -6.62 -20.08 -0.64
C TYR A 151 -6.27 -20.44 0.80
N ARG A 152 -7.27 -20.69 1.65
CA ARG A 152 -7.04 -21.10 3.05
C ARG A 152 -6.31 -22.45 3.14
N LEU A 153 -6.73 -23.43 2.35
CA LEU A 153 -6.06 -24.74 2.32
C LEU A 153 -4.60 -24.61 1.86
N ALA A 154 -4.32 -23.76 0.89
CA ALA A 154 -2.96 -23.55 0.39
C ALA A 154 -2.07 -22.78 1.39
N GLU A 155 -2.64 -21.97 2.28
CA GLU A 155 -1.92 -21.40 3.42
C GLU A 155 -1.53 -22.48 4.44
N GLU A 156 -2.42 -23.42 4.73
CA GLU A 156 -2.17 -24.49 5.69
C GLU A 156 -1.27 -25.61 5.14
N TYR A 157 -1.38 -25.92 3.84
CA TYR A 157 -0.67 -27.00 3.15
C TYR A 157 0.11 -26.51 1.91
N PRO A 158 1.21 -25.76 2.09
CA PRO A 158 1.94 -25.13 0.98
C PRO A 158 2.62 -26.12 0.03
N ASP A 159 2.96 -27.32 0.52
CA ASP A 159 3.68 -28.33 -0.26
C ASP A 159 2.75 -29.18 -1.16
N CYS A 160 1.42 -28.99 -1.10
CA CYS A 160 0.46 -29.75 -1.88
C CYS A 160 0.48 -29.32 -3.36
N LEU A 161 0.77 -30.26 -4.25
CA LEU A 161 0.86 -30.02 -5.70
C LEU A 161 -0.50 -29.63 -6.29
N MET A 162 -1.57 -30.30 -5.87
CA MET A 162 -2.92 -30.03 -6.37
C MET A 162 -3.37 -28.60 -6.05
N LEU A 163 -3.15 -28.14 -4.81
CA LEU A 163 -3.49 -26.78 -4.40
C LEU A 163 -2.66 -25.75 -5.16
N ASN A 164 -1.36 -26.02 -5.31
CA ASN A 164 -0.47 -25.16 -6.06
C ASN A 164 -0.91 -25.01 -7.53
N PHE A 165 -1.26 -26.12 -8.18
CA PHE A 165 -1.77 -26.11 -9.54
C PHE A 165 -3.14 -25.40 -9.65
N THR A 166 -4.02 -25.60 -8.67
CA THR A 166 -5.33 -24.95 -8.63
C THR A 166 -5.20 -23.42 -8.53
N ILE A 167 -4.27 -22.91 -7.73
CA ILE A 167 -4.01 -21.45 -7.65
C ILE A 167 -3.54 -20.89 -8.99
N LYS A 168 -2.70 -21.65 -9.72
CA LYS A 168 -2.29 -21.28 -11.07
C LYS A 168 -3.50 -21.21 -12.02
N LEU A 169 -4.41 -22.19 -11.98
CA LEU A 169 -5.65 -22.15 -12.76
C LEU A 169 -6.56 -20.97 -12.40
N ILE A 170 -6.71 -20.64 -11.11
CA ILE A 170 -7.48 -19.47 -10.68
C ILE A 170 -6.86 -18.18 -11.24
N SER A 171 -5.52 -18.12 -11.26
CA SER A 171 -4.80 -17.01 -11.86
C SER A 171 -4.98 -16.96 -13.39
N ASP A 172 -4.96 -18.09 -14.09
CA ASP A 172 -5.20 -18.18 -15.54
C ASP A 172 -6.63 -17.75 -15.91
N ALA A 173 -7.61 -18.05 -15.06
CA ALA A 173 -8.99 -17.61 -15.20
C ALA A 173 -9.20 -16.10 -14.97
N GLY A 174 -8.15 -15.36 -14.58
CA GLY A 174 -8.18 -13.90 -14.42
C GLY A 174 -8.54 -13.40 -13.02
N PHE A 175 -8.67 -14.29 -12.03
CA PHE A 175 -9.10 -13.96 -10.68
C PHE A 175 -7.97 -13.64 -9.70
N GLN A 176 -6.82 -13.23 -10.23
CA GLN A 176 -5.61 -12.92 -9.46
C GLN A 176 -5.76 -11.80 -8.42
N GLY A 177 -6.74 -10.91 -8.58
CA GLY A 177 -7.02 -9.82 -7.64
C GLY A 177 -7.67 -10.29 -6.33
N GLU A 178 -8.20 -11.52 -6.31
CA GLU A 178 -8.84 -12.11 -5.12
C GLU A 178 -7.85 -12.86 -4.23
N ILE A 179 -6.62 -13.08 -4.70
CA ILE A 179 -5.54 -13.71 -3.94
C ILE A 179 -5.02 -12.68 -2.93
N THR A 180 -5.72 -12.55 -1.81
CA THR A 180 -5.34 -11.66 -0.70
C THR A 180 -4.22 -12.23 0.17
N SER A 181 -3.97 -13.54 0.06
CA SER A 181 -2.88 -14.21 0.77
C SER A 181 -1.54 -13.96 0.11
N ILE A 182 -0.76 -13.06 0.72
CA ILE A 182 0.60 -12.75 0.30
C ILE A 182 1.51 -13.99 0.39
N SER A 183 1.32 -14.83 1.42
CA SER A 183 2.14 -16.03 1.66
C SER A 183 1.97 -17.06 0.55
N THR A 184 0.73 -17.30 0.12
CA THR A 184 0.42 -18.29 -0.92
C THR A 184 0.90 -17.82 -2.29
N ALA A 185 0.72 -16.52 -2.60
CA ALA A 185 1.18 -15.96 -3.86
C ALA A 185 2.72 -15.96 -3.98
N ALA A 186 3.44 -15.71 -2.89
CA ALA A 186 4.90 -15.61 -2.88
C ALA A 186 5.64 -16.92 -3.22
N GLN A 187 5.01 -18.07 -3.00
CA GLN A 187 5.62 -19.38 -3.24
C GLN A 187 5.73 -19.73 -4.73
N GLN A 188 4.86 -19.17 -5.58
CA GLN A 188 4.84 -19.45 -7.00
C GLN A 188 5.17 -18.21 -7.82
N ILE A 189 6.26 -18.27 -8.59
CA ILE A 189 6.72 -17.13 -9.38
C ILE A 189 5.69 -16.64 -10.39
N GLU A 190 4.94 -17.53 -11.05
CA GLU A 190 3.93 -17.14 -12.06
C GLU A 190 2.76 -16.38 -11.44
N VAL A 191 2.24 -16.90 -10.32
CA VAL A 191 1.16 -16.27 -9.55
C VAL A 191 1.64 -14.93 -9.00
N PHE A 192 2.80 -14.91 -8.33
CA PHE A 192 3.42 -13.68 -7.81
C PHE A 192 3.59 -12.62 -8.89
N SER A 193 4.09 -13.01 -10.08
CA SER A 193 4.32 -12.08 -11.20
C SER A 193 3.03 -11.41 -11.67
N ARG A 194 1.91 -12.14 -11.69
CA ARG A 194 0.60 -11.62 -12.12
C ARG A 194 -0.04 -10.73 -11.05
N VAL A 195 0.08 -11.10 -9.78
CA VAL A 195 -0.35 -10.26 -8.66
C VAL A 195 0.46 -8.97 -8.64
N LEU A 196 1.80 -9.05 -8.78
CA LEU A 196 2.68 -7.88 -8.88
C LEU A 196 2.33 -7.00 -10.08
N LYS A 197 2.08 -7.57 -11.26
CA LYS A 197 1.62 -6.82 -12.43
C LYS A 197 0.32 -6.07 -12.16
N THR A 198 -0.64 -6.71 -11.50
CA THR A 198 -1.94 -6.11 -11.17
C THR A 198 -1.77 -4.98 -10.15
N ALA A 199 -0.93 -5.17 -9.13
CA ALA A 199 -0.60 -4.12 -8.16
C ALA A 199 0.10 -2.91 -8.82
N ILE A 200 1.06 -3.14 -9.73
CA ILE A 200 1.73 -2.07 -10.49
C ILE A 200 0.74 -1.35 -11.42
N ALA A 201 -0.16 -2.08 -12.09
CA ALA A 201 -1.19 -1.49 -12.93
C ALA A 201 -2.17 -0.64 -12.11
N GLY A 202 -2.58 -1.11 -10.92
CA GLY A 202 -3.40 -0.34 -9.98
C GLY A 202 -2.70 0.94 -9.52
N PHE A 203 -1.41 0.87 -9.19
CA PHE A 203 -0.60 2.05 -8.87
C PHE A 203 -0.54 3.07 -10.02
N LEU A 204 -0.46 2.61 -11.27
CA LEU A 204 -0.42 3.50 -12.44
C LEU A 204 -1.77 4.12 -12.79
N GLN A 205 -2.88 3.48 -12.42
CA GLN A 205 -4.23 3.94 -12.69
C GLN A 205 -4.78 4.85 -11.58
N ASN A 206 -4.45 4.57 -10.31
CA ASN A 206 -4.97 5.30 -9.15
C ASN A 206 -4.00 6.40 -8.70
N THR A 207 -4.18 7.62 -9.21
CA THR A 207 -3.36 8.78 -8.85
C THR A 207 -3.74 9.40 -7.50
N GLU A 208 -4.97 9.23 -7.04
CA GLU A 208 -5.48 9.84 -5.80
C GLU A 208 -4.99 9.09 -4.54
N ASP A 209 -5.07 7.75 -4.55
CA ASP A 209 -4.74 6.87 -3.42
C ASP A 209 -3.39 6.15 -3.55
N TRP A 210 -2.46 6.72 -4.33
CA TRP A 210 -1.18 6.08 -4.64
C TRP A 210 -0.39 5.63 -3.39
N GLN A 211 -0.52 6.33 -2.27
CA GLN A 211 0.16 5.97 -1.01
C GLN A 211 -0.34 4.62 -0.45
N SER A 212 -1.65 4.39 -0.47
CA SER A 212 -2.25 3.14 0.01
C SER A 212 -1.88 1.98 -0.91
N SER A 213 -1.98 2.18 -2.23
CA SER A 213 -1.61 1.18 -3.23
C SER A 213 -0.12 0.82 -3.17
N ILE A 214 0.76 1.80 -2.91
CA ILE A 214 2.18 1.53 -2.65
C ILE A 214 2.37 0.71 -1.38
N GLN A 215 1.67 1.03 -0.29
CA GLN A 215 1.83 0.29 0.96
C GLN A 215 1.39 -1.17 0.81
N GLU A 216 0.31 -1.45 0.09
CA GLU A 216 -0.12 -2.82 -0.23
C GLU A 216 0.89 -3.55 -1.10
N CYS A 217 1.37 -2.91 -2.17
CA CYS A 217 2.41 -3.45 -3.03
C CYS A 217 3.71 -3.72 -2.26
N ALA A 218 4.12 -2.79 -1.40
CA ALA A 218 5.34 -2.92 -0.59
C ALA A 218 5.21 -4.03 0.45
N LYS A 219 4.05 -4.21 1.10
CA LYS A 219 3.81 -5.34 2.02
C LYS A 219 3.98 -6.69 1.31
N MET A 220 3.43 -6.80 0.10
CA MET A 220 3.56 -8.01 -0.71
C MET A 220 5.01 -8.28 -1.15
N VAL A 221 5.68 -7.26 -1.69
CA VAL A 221 7.07 -7.37 -2.18
C VAL A 221 8.06 -7.64 -1.04
N CYS A 222 7.82 -7.07 0.14
CA CYS A 222 8.68 -7.21 1.31
C CYS A 222 8.38 -8.46 2.16
N HIS A 223 7.48 -9.34 1.73
CA HIS A 223 7.14 -10.57 2.47
C HIS A 223 8.32 -11.54 2.56
N GLY A 224 9.11 -11.67 1.48
CA GLY A 224 10.26 -12.56 1.39
C GLY A 224 11.46 -11.86 0.76
N GLN A 225 12.67 -12.31 1.10
CA GLN A 225 13.89 -11.76 0.50
C GLN A 225 13.95 -12.04 -1.02
N HIS A 226 13.53 -13.23 -1.45
CA HIS A 226 13.51 -13.61 -2.86
C HIS A 226 12.45 -12.85 -3.66
N THR A 227 11.26 -12.62 -3.10
CA THR A 227 10.21 -11.81 -3.75
C THR A 227 10.64 -10.34 -3.87
N TYR A 228 11.33 -9.80 -2.86
CA TYR A 228 11.92 -8.46 -2.92
C TYR A 228 12.97 -8.35 -4.03
N VAL A 229 13.94 -9.27 -4.09
CA VAL A 229 14.98 -9.29 -5.15
C VAL A 229 14.34 -9.37 -6.53
N TYR A 230 13.41 -10.31 -6.73
CA TYR A 230 12.73 -10.50 -8.00
C TYR A 230 12.01 -9.22 -8.45
N SER A 231 11.23 -8.60 -7.55
CA SER A 231 10.47 -7.38 -7.84
C SER A 231 11.38 -6.20 -8.13
N GLN A 232 12.47 -6.01 -7.36
CA GLN A 232 13.39 -4.90 -7.56
C GLN A 232 14.19 -5.02 -8.87
N VAL A 233 14.58 -6.23 -9.27
CA VAL A 233 15.19 -6.48 -10.59
C VAL A 233 14.21 -6.11 -11.71
N LEU A 234 12.95 -6.55 -11.60
CA LEU A 234 11.92 -6.25 -12.59
C LEU A 234 11.64 -4.74 -12.69
N LEU A 235 11.49 -4.05 -11.55
CA LEU A 235 11.32 -2.60 -11.51
C LEU A 235 12.53 -1.85 -12.07
N GLN A 236 13.75 -2.34 -11.85
CA GLN A 236 14.96 -1.74 -12.41
C GLN A 236 15.02 -1.87 -13.94
N ILE A 237 14.58 -3.00 -14.49
CA ILE A 237 14.46 -3.18 -15.95
C ILE A 237 13.42 -2.21 -16.51
N LEU A 238 12.23 -2.14 -15.89
CA LEU A 238 11.19 -1.21 -16.31
C LEU A 238 11.59 0.26 -16.15
N ALA A 239 12.47 0.58 -15.19
CA ALA A 239 12.97 1.93 -14.98
C ALA A 239 13.92 2.42 -16.10
N GLN A 240 14.48 1.52 -16.90
CA GLN A 240 15.32 1.88 -18.06
C GLN A 240 14.50 2.38 -19.25
N GLU A 241 13.18 2.18 -19.23
CA GLU A 241 12.29 2.65 -20.29
C GLU A 241 12.22 4.18 -20.34
N SER A 242 12.43 4.73 -21.54
CA SER A 242 12.42 6.18 -21.77
C SER A 242 11.08 6.85 -21.45
N ARG A 243 9.98 6.10 -21.55
CA ARG A 243 8.61 6.59 -21.37
C ARG A 243 8.03 6.00 -20.08
N GLY A 244 8.02 6.81 -19.02
CA GLY A 244 7.43 6.41 -17.73
C GLY A 244 8.34 5.58 -16.81
N GLY A 245 9.58 5.25 -17.21
CA GLY A 245 10.51 4.52 -16.35
C GLY A 245 10.81 5.22 -15.01
N PHE A 246 10.73 6.56 -14.97
CA PHE A 246 10.88 7.33 -13.73
C PHE A 246 9.80 7.01 -12.68
N MET A 247 8.59 6.63 -13.10
CA MET A 247 7.52 6.21 -12.17
C MET A 247 7.85 4.87 -11.51
N MET A 248 8.41 3.93 -12.29
CA MET A 248 8.86 2.64 -11.77
C MET A 248 10.06 2.79 -10.83
N LYS A 249 10.99 3.70 -11.16
CA LYS A 249 12.10 4.06 -10.27
C LYS A 249 11.60 4.65 -8.95
N ARG A 250 10.56 5.49 -9.00
CA ARG A 250 9.93 6.03 -7.78
C ARG A 250 9.24 4.93 -6.97
N LEU A 251 8.50 4.03 -7.61
CA LEU A 251 7.86 2.89 -6.94
C LEU A 251 8.91 2.00 -6.24
N SER A 252 10.02 1.68 -6.93
CA SER A 252 11.15 0.94 -6.34
C SER A 252 11.69 1.63 -5.08
N GLN A 253 11.89 2.95 -5.12
CA GLN A 253 12.37 3.74 -3.98
C GLN A 253 11.40 3.73 -2.79
N GLU A 254 10.09 3.85 -3.02
CA GLU A 254 9.09 3.79 -1.94
C GLU A 254 8.99 2.39 -1.33
N ILE A 255 9.11 1.33 -2.14
CA ILE A 255 9.18 -0.06 -1.64
C ILE A 255 10.44 -0.24 -0.77
N THR A 256 11.60 0.26 -1.22
CA THR A 256 12.85 0.24 -0.43
C THR A 256 12.68 1.01 0.89
N LYS A 257 12.03 2.18 0.87
CA LYS A 257 11.75 2.97 2.07
C LYS A 257 10.85 2.21 3.05
N CYS A 258 9.80 1.55 2.57
CA CYS A 258 8.93 0.71 3.39
C CYS A 258 9.70 -0.48 4.00
N ALA A 259 10.55 -1.14 3.21
CA ALA A 259 11.40 -2.23 3.71
C ALA A 259 12.34 -1.77 4.85
N GLN A 260 12.91 -0.57 4.72
CA GLN A 260 13.77 0.03 5.75
C GLN A 260 13.01 0.38 7.03
N GLN A 261 11.78 0.90 6.90
CA GLN A 261 10.89 1.16 8.04
C GLN A 261 10.53 -0.13 8.78
N ASN A 262 10.43 -1.25 8.06
CA ASN A 262 10.22 -2.59 8.63
C ASN A 262 11.52 -3.26 9.13
N HIS A 263 12.64 -2.51 9.20
CA HIS A 263 13.94 -2.99 9.66
C HIS A 263 14.59 -4.10 8.81
N HIS A 264 14.25 -4.22 7.52
CA HIS A 264 14.94 -5.10 6.59
C HIS A 264 16.20 -4.44 6.01
N ASP A 265 17.35 -5.13 6.05
CA ASP A 265 18.57 -4.64 5.38
C ASP A 265 18.54 -4.95 3.87
N VAL A 266 18.06 -3.97 3.11
CA VAL A 266 17.95 -4.01 1.65
C VAL A 266 19.16 -3.40 0.93
N THR A 267 20.17 -2.98 1.70
CA THR A 267 21.35 -2.27 1.19
C THR A 267 22.14 -3.07 0.16
N PRO A 268 22.46 -4.36 0.37
CA PRO A 268 23.27 -5.13 -0.58
C PRO A 268 22.60 -5.24 -1.96
N ILE A 269 21.29 -5.44 -1.97
CA ILE A 269 20.48 -5.59 -3.19
C ILE A 269 20.43 -4.26 -3.94
N THR A 270 20.14 -3.17 -3.23
CA THR A 270 20.09 -1.81 -3.81
C THR A 270 21.43 -1.40 -4.41
N MET A 271 22.54 -1.72 -3.74
CA MET A 271 23.88 -1.44 -4.25
C MET A 271 24.21 -2.28 -5.48
N ALA A 272 23.89 -3.57 -5.47
CA ALA A 272 24.10 -4.46 -6.62
C ALA A 272 23.37 -3.96 -7.88
N LEU A 273 22.12 -3.49 -7.73
CA LEU A 273 21.30 -2.98 -8.83
C LEU A 273 21.78 -1.63 -9.38
N ASN A 274 22.39 -0.79 -8.54
CA ASN A 274 22.87 0.55 -8.92
C ASN A 274 24.28 0.56 -9.54
N GLY A 275 24.78 -0.59 -10.01
CA GLY A 275 26.05 -0.65 -10.73
C GLY A 275 27.30 -0.57 -9.85
N ALA A 276 27.21 -1.10 -8.61
CA ALA A 276 28.32 -1.21 -7.65
C ALA A 276 29.64 -1.75 -8.24
N SER A 277 29.56 -2.61 -9.27
CA SER A 277 30.70 -3.21 -9.94
C SER A 277 31.66 -2.19 -10.56
N SER A 278 31.17 -1.02 -10.97
CA SER A 278 31.98 0.01 -11.61
C SER A 278 32.92 0.75 -10.66
N SER A 279 32.62 0.77 -9.35
CA SER A 279 33.44 1.45 -8.33
C SER A 279 33.31 0.78 -6.96
N PRO A 280 34.09 -0.29 -6.69
CA PRO A 280 33.95 -1.08 -5.47
C PRO A 280 34.17 -0.27 -4.18
N SER A 281 35.14 0.65 -4.16
CA SER A 281 35.46 1.46 -2.97
C SER A 281 34.35 2.46 -2.61
N ALA A 282 33.71 3.07 -3.61
CA ALA A 282 32.57 3.96 -3.39
C ALA A 282 31.34 3.17 -2.93
N CYS A 283 31.11 2.00 -3.51
CA CYS A 283 30.03 1.11 -3.11
C CYS A 283 30.20 0.63 -1.66
N GLN A 284 31.39 0.22 -1.26
CA GLN A 284 31.64 -0.26 0.11
C GLN A 284 31.40 0.84 1.15
N ALA A 285 31.89 2.06 0.88
CA ALA A 285 31.67 3.23 1.72
C ALA A 285 30.16 3.55 1.87
N LEU A 286 29.40 3.53 0.77
CA LEU A 286 27.95 3.75 0.81
C LEU A 286 27.21 2.60 1.51
N ALA A 287 27.54 1.34 1.21
CA ALA A 287 26.92 0.18 1.85
C ALA A 287 27.10 0.19 3.37
N SER A 288 28.27 0.58 3.86
CA SER A 288 28.54 0.69 5.30
C SER A 288 27.70 1.79 5.96
N MET A 289 27.52 2.94 5.30
CA MET A 289 26.70 4.03 5.85
C MET A 289 25.19 3.74 5.78
N LEU A 290 24.72 3.13 4.68
CA LEU A 290 23.30 2.83 4.46
C LEU A 290 22.80 1.70 5.35
N SER A 291 23.57 0.63 5.52
CA SER A 291 23.22 -0.50 6.42
C SER A 291 23.13 -0.06 7.88
N ARG A 292 23.97 0.89 8.31
CA ARG A 292 23.93 1.47 9.67
C ARG A 292 23.00 2.68 9.80
N ASN A 293 22.39 3.12 8.70
CA ASN A 293 21.61 4.34 8.59
C ASN A 293 22.27 5.57 9.26
N THR A 294 23.59 5.70 9.14
CA THR A 294 24.39 6.75 9.80
C THR A 294 25.58 7.15 8.94
N LEU A 295 25.87 8.45 8.90
CA LEU A 295 27.04 8.96 8.19
C LEU A 295 28.29 8.84 9.05
N ASN A 296 29.40 8.44 8.44
CA ASN A 296 30.69 8.45 9.10
C ASN A 296 31.70 9.33 8.33
N PRO A 297 32.57 10.10 9.01
CA PRO A 297 33.51 11.01 8.34
C PRO A 297 34.55 10.32 7.45
N ALA A 298 34.90 9.06 7.76
CA ALA A 298 35.88 8.29 7.02
C ALA A 298 35.37 7.91 5.63
N ASP A 299 34.19 7.29 5.54
CA ASP A 299 33.55 6.89 4.29
C ASP A 299 33.14 8.11 3.46
N ILE A 300 32.70 9.20 4.09
CA ILE A 300 32.47 10.48 3.39
C ILE A 300 33.76 10.99 2.75
N THR A 301 34.92 10.84 3.41
CA THR A 301 36.20 11.25 2.83
C THR A 301 36.61 10.34 1.67
N VAL A 302 36.33 9.04 1.75
CA VAL A 302 36.54 8.09 0.64
C VAL A 302 35.66 8.47 -0.56
N LEU A 303 34.36 8.72 -0.34
CA LEU A 303 33.45 9.14 -1.39
C LEU A 303 33.87 10.47 -2.01
N PHE A 304 34.18 11.47 -1.19
CA PHE A 304 34.64 12.76 -1.66
C PHE A 304 35.87 12.62 -2.57
N ARG A 305 36.85 11.81 -2.17
CA ARG A 305 38.03 11.52 -2.99
C ARG A 305 37.65 10.90 -4.33
N ASN A 306 36.76 9.89 -4.31
CA ASN A 306 36.34 9.17 -5.50
C ASN A 306 35.55 10.05 -6.49
N TYR A 307 34.73 10.98 -6.02
CA TYR A 307 33.97 11.89 -6.90
C TYR A 307 34.74 13.15 -7.32
N SER A 308 35.88 13.42 -6.67
CA SER A 308 36.79 14.51 -7.03
C SER A 308 37.80 14.13 -8.12
N THR A 309 37.87 12.86 -8.52
CA THR A 309 38.77 12.39 -9.59
C THR A 309 38.33 12.87 -10.98
N ALA A 310 39.22 12.72 -11.97
CA ALA A 310 38.92 13.01 -13.37
C ALA A 310 37.84 12.09 -13.96
N GLU A 311 37.79 10.83 -13.50
CA GLU A 311 36.77 9.85 -13.86
C GLU A 311 35.99 9.42 -12.60
N PRO A 312 34.94 10.17 -12.23
CA PRO A 312 34.16 9.86 -11.05
C PRO A 312 33.20 8.67 -11.30
N PRO A 313 32.73 8.01 -10.24
CA PRO A 313 31.70 6.97 -10.35
C PRO A 313 30.38 7.48 -10.94
N PRO A 314 29.46 6.57 -11.35
CA PRO A 314 28.12 6.95 -11.79
C PRO A 314 27.37 7.81 -10.76
N ILE A 315 26.75 8.91 -11.22
CA ILE A 315 26.05 9.87 -10.34
C ILE A 315 24.85 9.21 -9.65
N GLU A 316 24.23 8.22 -10.29
CA GLU A 316 23.09 7.47 -9.73
C GLU A 316 23.41 6.82 -8.38
N LEU A 317 24.68 6.47 -8.15
CA LEU A 317 25.12 5.89 -6.88
C LEU A 317 25.04 6.89 -5.72
N LEU A 318 25.27 8.19 -5.96
CA LEU A 318 25.05 9.25 -4.96
C LEU A 318 23.59 9.66 -4.82
N ARG A 319 22.77 9.48 -5.87
CA ARG A 319 21.35 9.85 -5.88
C ARG A 319 20.45 8.82 -5.18
N ASN A 320 21.01 8.03 -4.26
CA ASN A 320 20.23 7.18 -3.38
C ASN A 320 19.44 8.07 -2.38
N PRO A 321 18.10 7.97 -2.32
CA PRO A 321 17.28 8.83 -1.46
C PRO A 321 17.66 8.78 0.02
N GLN A 322 17.93 7.60 0.57
CA GLN A 322 18.33 7.44 1.98
C GLN A 322 19.65 8.17 2.25
N PHE A 323 20.64 8.04 1.35
CA PHE A 323 21.91 8.75 1.49
C PHE A 323 21.74 10.27 1.47
N LEU A 324 20.89 10.79 0.58
CA LEU A 324 20.59 12.22 0.48
C LEU A 324 19.86 12.73 1.74
N GLU A 325 18.91 11.96 2.27
CA GLU A 325 18.23 12.28 3.53
C GLU A 325 19.21 12.34 4.70
N LEU A 326 20.14 11.39 4.79
CA LEU A 326 21.21 11.42 5.80
C LEU A 326 22.12 12.65 5.67
N LEU A 327 22.47 13.05 4.46
CA LEU A 327 23.28 14.27 4.22
C LEU A 327 22.51 15.54 4.59
N VAL A 328 21.23 15.61 4.24
CA VAL A 328 20.36 16.73 4.60
C VAL A 328 20.19 16.81 6.12
N ASP A 329 19.98 15.68 6.79
CA ASP A 329 19.87 15.62 8.25
C ASP A 329 21.16 16.06 8.93
N ALA A 330 22.32 15.60 8.45
CA ALA A 330 23.59 16.05 9.01
C ALA A 330 23.82 17.56 8.86
N LEU A 331 23.41 18.15 7.72
CA LEU A 331 23.68 19.55 7.40
C LEU A 331 22.61 20.52 7.94
N PHE A 332 21.33 20.16 7.96
CA PHE A 332 20.25 21.11 8.22
C PHE A 332 19.48 20.86 9.51
N LYS A 333 19.68 19.71 10.18
CA LYS A 333 19.06 19.45 11.47
C LYS A 333 19.65 20.36 12.55
N PRO A 334 18.83 21.13 13.28
CA PRO A 334 19.29 21.97 14.38
C PRO A 334 20.06 21.15 15.43
N GLY A 335 21.16 21.71 15.95
CA GLY A 335 21.95 21.13 17.04
C GLY A 335 22.98 20.07 16.64
N VAL A 336 23.01 19.62 15.38
CA VAL A 336 24.03 18.67 14.90
C VAL A 336 25.34 19.40 14.60
N LYS A 337 26.38 19.14 15.41
CA LYS A 337 27.71 19.71 15.20
C LYS A 337 28.54 18.82 14.26
N ILE A 338 28.76 19.28 13.04
CA ILE A 338 29.70 18.64 12.10
C ILE A 338 31.12 19.17 12.36
N ASN A 339 32.12 18.28 12.31
CA ASN A 339 33.52 18.68 12.35
C ASN A 339 33.86 19.61 11.16
N PRO A 340 34.38 20.83 11.39
CA PRO A 340 34.68 21.80 10.33
C PRO A 340 35.59 21.25 9.22
N GLU A 341 36.49 20.31 9.53
CA GLU A 341 37.39 19.71 8.54
C GLU A 341 36.68 18.84 7.50
N HIS A 342 35.53 18.26 7.87
CA HIS A 342 34.75 17.41 6.98
C HIS A 342 33.56 18.14 6.37
N LYS A 343 33.11 19.26 6.95
CA LYS A 343 31.96 20.05 6.50
C LYS A 343 31.95 20.32 4.99
N SER A 344 33.05 20.79 4.44
CA SER A 344 33.18 21.07 2.99
C SER A 344 32.96 19.83 2.13
N LYS A 345 33.33 18.64 2.63
CA LYS A 345 33.16 17.35 1.93
C LYS A 345 31.69 16.94 1.88
N TYR A 346 30.93 17.12 2.96
CA TYR A 346 29.49 16.84 3.01
C TYR A 346 28.73 17.75 2.04
N ILE A 347 29.02 19.05 2.09
CA ILE A 347 28.43 20.05 1.20
C ILE A 347 28.75 19.72 -0.26
N TYR A 348 30.00 19.36 -0.56
CA TYR A 348 30.40 18.98 -1.91
C TYR A 348 29.60 17.78 -2.43
N LEU A 349 29.47 16.70 -1.65
CA LEU A 349 28.75 15.50 -2.08
C LEU A 349 27.26 15.79 -2.33
N LEU A 350 26.62 16.56 -1.45
CA LEU A 350 25.22 16.97 -1.62
C LEU A 350 25.03 17.85 -2.85
N ALA A 351 25.89 18.86 -3.03
CA ALA A 351 25.87 19.73 -4.19
C ALA A 351 26.14 18.96 -5.49
N TYR A 352 27.08 18.00 -5.47
CA TYR A 352 27.43 17.17 -6.60
C TYR A 352 26.23 16.32 -7.05
N ALA A 353 25.55 15.66 -6.10
CA ALA A 353 24.37 14.86 -6.41
C ALA A 353 23.23 15.68 -7.02
N ALA A 354 23.06 16.93 -6.58
CA ALA A 354 22.00 17.83 -7.02
C ALA A 354 22.27 18.53 -8.37
N SER A 355 23.52 18.91 -8.65
CA SER A 355 23.86 19.82 -9.77
C SER A 355 24.55 19.14 -10.95
N VAL A 356 25.26 18.03 -10.74
CA VAL A 356 26.03 17.41 -11.82
C VAL A 356 25.13 16.53 -12.69
N CYS A 357 25.27 16.67 -14.00
CA CYS A 357 24.49 15.92 -14.99
C CYS A 357 25.42 15.12 -15.92
N ASP A 358 25.08 13.85 -16.13
CA ASP A 358 25.69 13.02 -17.16
C ASP A 358 25.11 13.40 -18.52
N ILE A 359 25.98 13.77 -19.47
CA ILE A 359 25.57 13.97 -20.86
C ILE A 359 25.72 12.63 -21.58
N PRO A 360 24.63 12.00 -22.08
CA PRO A 360 24.72 10.72 -22.77
C PRO A 360 25.56 10.87 -24.03
N ALA A 361 26.69 10.15 -24.09
CA ALA A 361 27.59 10.20 -25.23
C ALA A 361 26.91 9.58 -26.46
N LYS A 362 26.64 10.40 -27.49
CA LYS A 362 26.25 9.91 -28.81
C LYS A 362 27.45 9.17 -29.42
N LYS A 363 27.44 7.83 -29.29
CA LYS A 363 28.33 6.87 -29.97
C LYS A 363 29.83 7.15 -29.75
N THR A 364 30.43 6.38 -28.83
CA THR A 364 31.90 6.23 -28.65
C THR A 364 32.67 7.52 -28.34
N HIS A 365 32.66 7.93 -27.07
CA HIS A 365 33.81 8.39 -26.26
C HIS A 365 33.31 9.08 -24.98
N SER A 366 33.96 8.74 -23.86
CA SER A 366 33.87 9.23 -22.46
C SER A 366 32.59 9.95 -21.98
N ARG A 367 32.10 9.55 -20.80
CA ARG A 367 31.09 10.30 -20.03
C ARG A 367 31.55 11.75 -19.86
N LYS A 368 30.82 12.70 -20.46
CA LYS A 368 31.04 14.13 -20.25
C LYS A 368 30.10 14.61 -19.15
N LEU A 369 30.68 15.17 -18.10
CA LEU A 369 29.96 15.68 -16.94
C LEU A 369 29.80 17.18 -17.05
N ASN A 370 28.58 17.68 -16.90
CA ASN A 370 28.35 19.10 -16.69
C ASN A 370 28.53 19.44 -15.21
N LYS A 371 29.40 20.40 -14.89
CA LYS A 371 29.69 20.88 -13.53
C LYS A 371 29.49 22.39 -13.36
N ASP A 372 28.80 23.05 -14.29
CA ASP A 372 28.72 24.52 -14.35
C ASP A 372 28.02 25.12 -13.11
N GLU A 373 26.95 24.48 -12.62
CA GLU A 373 26.17 24.94 -11.46
C GLU A 373 26.73 24.44 -10.11
N LEU A 374 27.78 23.61 -10.11
CA LEU A 374 28.28 22.98 -8.90
C LEU A 374 28.80 24.01 -7.89
N LYS A 375 29.56 25.01 -8.37
CA LYS A 375 30.15 26.03 -7.49
C LYS A 375 29.10 26.92 -6.84
N THR A 376 28.09 27.35 -7.60
CA THR A 376 26.99 28.17 -7.09
C THR A 376 26.13 27.39 -6.11
N THR A 377 25.87 26.11 -6.39
CA THR A 377 25.11 25.23 -5.49
C THR A 377 25.85 24.99 -4.16
N ILE A 378 27.17 24.76 -4.20
CA ILE A 378 28.01 24.65 -2.99
C ILE A 378 27.89 25.91 -2.14
N GLN A 379 28.05 27.10 -2.75
CA GLN A 379 27.97 28.37 -2.04
C GLN A 379 26.58 28.61 -1.44
N ALA A 380 25.51 28.24 -2.14
CA ALA A 380 24.14 28.37 -1.64
C ALA A 380 23.91 27.46 -0.42
N ILE A 381 24.31 26.18 -0.49
CA ILE A 381 24.20 25.23 0.63
C ILE A 381 25.03 25.72 1.83
N GLU A 382 26.25 26.19 1.60
CA GLU A 382 27.12 26.67 2.67
C GLU A 382 26.55 27.90 3.40
N LYS A 383 26.01 28.88 2.64
CA LYS A 383 25.35 30.05 3.22
C LYS A 383 24.15 29.66 4.08
N VAL A 384 23.26 28.81 3.56
CA VAL A 384 22.06 28.41 4.30
C VAL A 384 22.40 27.53 5.50
N HIS A 385 23.34 26.60 5.38
CA HIS A 385 23.81 25.80 6.51
C HIS A 385 24.35 26.69 7.65
N ASN A 386 25.11 27.74 7.34
CA ASN A 386 25.62 28.67 8.36
C ASN A 386 24.49 29.40 9.08
N ILE A 387 23.40 29.71 8.39
CA ILE A 387 22.21 30.35 8.97
C ILE A 387 21.45 29.35 9.86
N CYS A 388 21.20 28.12 9.38
CA CYS A 388 20.44 27.09 10.09
C CYS A 388 21.15 26.51 11.32
N ASN A 389 22.48 26.48 11.34
CA ASN A 389 23.27 25.90 12.42
C ASN A 389 23.43 26.85 13.63
N ILE A 390 23.27 28.15 13.41
CA ILE A 390 23.24 29.14 14.49
C ILE A 390 21.77 29.23 14.93
N ASN A 391 21.47 28.89 16.20
CA ASN A 391 20.16 29.17 16.80
C ASN A 391 19.98 30.68 16.97
N LYS A 392 19.77 31.36 15.85
CA LYS A 392 19.52 32.79 15.74
C LYS A 392 18.11 33.08 16.26
N GLY A 393 17.95 34.18 17.00
CA GLY A 393 16.62 34.69 17.33
C GLY A 393 15.85 35.09 16.06
N SER A 394 14.52 35.21 16.15
CA SER A 394 13.67 35.58 15.00
C SER A 394 14.13 36.88 14.30
N THR A 395 14.64 37.85 15.07
CA THR A 395 15.17 39.13 14.55
C THR A 395 16.44 38.98 13.69
N GLU A 396 17.34 38.08 14.06
CA GLU A 396 18.57 37.81 13.31
C GLU A 396 18.29 36.98 12.04
N LEU A 397 17.23 36.16 12.06
CA LEU A 397 16.77 35.44 10.88
C LEU A 397 16.18 36.40 9.83
N ILE A 398 15.42 37.40 10.26
CA ILE A 398 14.84 38.42 9.37
C ILE A 398 15.92 39.18 8.60
N ALA A 399 17.05 39.48 9.23
CA ALA A 399 18.17 40.17 8.57
C ALA A 399 18.79 39.35 7.41
N GLU A 400 18.74 38.01 7.49
CA GLU A 400 19.29 37.09 6.48
C GLU A 400 18.24 36.62 5.46
N LEU A 401 16.99 37.06 5.58
CA LEU A 401 15.85 36.58 4.81
C LEU A 401 16.01 36.79 3.29
N GLN A 402 16.58 37.92 2.88
CA GLN A 402 16.87 38.18 1.46
C GLN A 402 17.88 37.16 0.89
N THR A 403 18.89 36.78 1.68
CA THR A 403 19.88 35.77 1.30
C THR A 403 19.21 34.39 1.18
N LEU A 404 18.31 34.05 2.12
CA LEU A 404 17.54 32.81 2.09
C LEU A 404 16.66 32.71 0.84
N TYR A 405 15.91 33.76 0.49
CA TYR A 405 15.07 33.78 -0.73
C TYR A 405 15.88 33.58 -2.01
N GLN A 406 17.09 34.14 -2.10
CA GLN A 406 17.96 33.89 -3.24
C GLN A 406 18.41 32.42 -3.32
N CYS A 407 18.69 31.79 -2.17
CA CYS A 407 19.18 30.42 -2.10
C CYS A 407 18.05 29.37 -2.24
N ILE A 408 16.81 29.69 -1.85
CA ILE A 408 15.64 28.81 -1.97
C ILE A 408 15.40 28.38 -3.42
N ARG A 409 15.78 29.19 -4.40
CA ARG A 409 15.70 28.84 -5.83
C ARG A 409 16.41 27.53 -6.20
N PHE A 410 17.40 27.10 -5.42
CA PHE A 410 18.02 25.79 -5.57
C PHE A 410 17.19 24.71 -4.86
N PRO A 411 16.70 23.66 -5.56
CA PRO A 411 15.82 22.65 -4.97
C PRO A 411 16.42 21.94 -3.74
N VAL A 412 17.72 21.62 -3.79
CA VAL A 412 18.44 20.95 -2.68
C VAL A 412 18.49 21.81 -1.41
N VAL A 413 18.56 23.13 -1.57
CA VAL A 413 18.52 24.07 -0.45
C VAL A 413 17.11 24.13 0.13
N SER A 414 16.09 24.16 -0.73
CA SER A 414 14.69 24.11 -0.30
C SER A 414 14.36 22.85 0.50
N VAL A 415 14.87 21.68 0.08
CA VAL A 415 14.73 20.44 0.86
C VAL A 415 15.39 20.57 2.24
N GLY A 416 16.58 21.17 2.31
CA GLY A 416 17.26 21.47 3.57
C GLY A 416 16.47 22.42 4.47
N ILE A 417 15.89 23.48 3.91
CA ILE A 417 15.06 24.44 4.65
C ILE A 417 13.78 23.79 5.17
N ILE A 418 13.09 22.98 4.36
CA ILE A 418 11.92 22.22 4.83
C ILE A 418 12.30 21.36 6.04
N ARG A 419 13.43 20.65 5.97
CA ARG A 419 13.89 19.79 7.07
C ARG A 419 14.26 20.58 8.33
N TRP A 420 14.94 21.71 8.15
CA TRP A 420 15.27 22.62 9.25
C TRP A 420 14.00 23.16 9.92
N VAL A 421 13.05 23.69 9.13
CA VAL A 421 11.76 24.20 9.61
C VAL A 421 10.94 23.10 10.28
N GLU A 422 10.87 21.90 9.70
CA GLU A 422 10.21 20.74 10.30
C GLU A 422 10.75 20.47 11.70
N CYS A 423 12.07 20.36 11.86
CA CYS A 423 12.70 20.08 13.15
C CYS A 423 12.49 21.22 14.17
N THR A 424 12.48 22.47 13.73
CA THR A 424 12.29 23.64 14.60
C THR A 424 10.84 23.82 15.03
N VAL A 425 9.88 23.68 14.11
CA VAL A 425 8.45 23.97 14.37
C VAL A 425 7.76 22.80 15.07
N THR A 426 8.24 21.57 14.89
CA THR A 426 7.74 20.39 15.61
C THR A 426 8.23 20.32 17.06
N GLU A 427 9.13 21.20 17.49
CA GLU A 427 9.56 21.27 18.89
C GLU A 427 8.38 21.71 19.79
N PRO A 428 8.04 20.99 20.87
CA PRO A 428 6.87 21.31 21.71
C PRO A 428 6.89 22.71 22.36
N SER A 429 8.08 23.32 22.45
CA SER A 429 8.30 24.64 23.03
C SER A 429 8.09 25.78 22.01
N TYR A 430 8.11 25.49 20.71
CA TYR A 430 8.20 26.48 19.64
C TYR A 430 7.02 27.48 19.67
N PHE A 431 5.79 26.97 19.59
CA PHE A 431 4.59 27.80 19.60
C PHE A 431 4.30 28.47 20.95
N LYS A 432 4.99 28.06 22.02
CA LYS A 432 4.92 28.75 23.33
C LYS A 432 5.76 30.02 23.33
N LEU A 433 6.88 30.02 22.61
CA LEU A 433 7.85 31.11 22.57
C LEU A 433 7.57 32.07 21.41
N CYS A 434 6.97 31.58 20.31
CA CYS A 434 6.60 32.41 19.18
C CYS A 434 5.27 33.12 19.44
N THR A 435 5.31 34.45 19.62
CA THR A 435 4.13 35.31 19.79
C THR A 435 3.68 35.97 18.48
N GLU A 436 4.31 35.64 17.35
CA GLU A 436 4.04 36.26 16.05
C GLU A 436 2.88 35.55 15.36
N HIS A 437 1.99 36.31 14.71
CA HIS A 437 0.87 35.75 13.94
C HIS A 437 1.32 34.92 12.73
N CYS A 438 2.50 35.19 12.18
CA CYS A 438 3.10 34.40 11.12
C CYS A 438 4.59 34.19 11.43
N PRO A 439 4.98 33.04 12.03
CA PRO A 439 6.36 32.73 12.28
C PRO A 439 7.16 32.72 10.98
N VAL A 440 8.31 33.39 10.96
CA VAL A 440 9.18 33.51 9.76
C VAL A 440 9.51 32.14 9.16
N HIS A 441 9.60 31.09 9.97
CA HIS A 441 9.86 29.72 9.53
C HIS A 441 8.76 29.18 8.60
N LEU A 442 7.49 29.50 8.88
CA LEU A 442 6.36 29.10 8.04
C LEU A 442 6.27 29.98 6.78
N ALA A 443 6.58 31.27 6.89
CA ALA A 443 6.68 32.14 5.71
C ALA A 443 7.78 31.70 4.72
N LEU A 444 8.87 31.08 5.20
CA LEU A 444 9.88 30.49 4.33
C LEU A 444 9.33 29.28 3.55
N LEU A 445 8.42 28.51 4.13
CA LEU A 445 7.76 27.40 3.41
C LEU A 445 6.92 27.92 2.25
N ASP A 446 6.29 29.08 2.40
CA ASP A 446 5.53 29.70 1.32
C ASP A 446 6.39 30.02 0.10
N GLU A 447 7.58 30.58 0.33
CA GLU A 447 8.52 30.85 -0.77
C GLU A 447 9.03 29.55 -1.42
N VAL A 448 9.24 28.49 -0.63
CA VAL A 448 9.61 27.17 -1.16
C VAL A 448 8.50 26.62 -2.06
N VAL A 449 7.24 26.76 -1.65
CA VAL A 449 6.06 26.33 -2.42
C VAL A 449 5.92 27.12 -3.72
N VAL A 450 6.21 28.43 -3.70
CA VAL A 450 6.22 29.27 -4.92
C VAL A 450 7.29 28.81 -5.90
N CYS A 451 8.47 28.43 -5.41
CA CYS A 451 9.59 28.05 -6.27
C CYS A 451 9.52 26.60 -6.79
N HIS A 452 8.99 25.65 -6.00
CA HIS A 452 9.16 24.21 -6.25
C HIS A 452 7.87 23.41 -6.09
N SER A 453 7.22 23.08 -7.21
CA SER A 453 6.01 22.25 -7.22
C SER A 453 6.21 20.82 -6.70
N LEU A 454 7.39 20.22 -6.96
CA LEU A 454 7.71 18.86 -6.50
C LEU A 454 7.82 18.71 -4.98
N LEU A 455 7.95 19.83 -4.25
CA LEU A 455 8.06 19.84 -2.80
C LEU A 455 6.71 20.06 -2.10
N HIS A 456 5.64 20.37 -2.84
CA HIS A 456 4.31 20.58 -2.28
C HIS A 456 3.83 19.42 -1.40
N PRO A 457 3.99 18.13 -1.78
CA PRO A 457 3.54 17.03 -0.94
C PRO A 457 4.28 16.96 0.42
N LYS A 458 5.59 17.28 0.44
CA LYS A 458 6.38 17.31 1.68
C LYS A 458 5.95 18.45 2.59
N VAL A 459 5.67 19.63 2.03
CA VAL A 459 5.17 20.78 2.80
C VAL A 459 3.76 20.50 3.34
N LEU A 460 2.88 19.91 2.52
CA LEU A 460 1.54 19.52 2.96
C LEU A 460 1.61 18.52 4.13
N GLN A 461 2.46 17.49 4.03
CA GLN A 461 2.64 16.52 5.11
C GLN A 461 3.06 17.18 6.43
N LEU A 462 3.98 18.16 6.37
CA LEU A 462 4.37 18.94 7.55
C LEU A 462 3.19 19.76 8.11
N LEU A 463 2.45 20.47 7.26
CA LEU A 463 1.28 21.25 7.68
C LEU A 463 0.21 20.37 8.31
N VAL A 464 -0.07 19.19 7.74
CA VAL A 464 -0.98 18.18 8.28
C VAL A 464 -0.51 17.70 9.64
N GLN A 465 0.77 17.32 9.77
CA GLN A 465 1.34 16.88 11.05
C GLN A 465 1.21 17.96 12.14
N LEU A 466 1.44 19.24 11.80
CA LEU A 466 1.28 20.35 12.73
C LEU A 466 -0.20 20.59 13.07
N PHE A 467 -1.10 20.45 12.11
CA PHE A 467 -2.54 20.63 12.31
C PHE A 467 -3.16 19.55 13.20
N GLU A 468 -2.72 18.30 13.05
CA GLU A 468 -3.15 17.14 13.83
C GLU A 468 -2.43 16.99 15.17
N SER A 469 -1.29 17.69 15.35
CA SER A 469 -0.51 17.58 16.58
C SER A 469 -1.36 17.91 17.81
N LYS A 470 -1.50 16.92 18.70
CA LYS A 470 -2.10 17.11 20.01
C LYS A 470 -1.07 17.79 20.89
N GLN A 471 -1.15 19.10 21.01
CA GLN A 471 -0.36 19.83 22.00
C GLN A 471 -0.97 19.59 23.39
N ASP A 472 -0.77 18.39 23.93
CA ASP A 472 -1.40 17.87 25.16
C ASP A 472 -1.14 18.77 26.39
N GLU A 473 -0.04 19.50 26.45
CA GLU A 473 0.24 20.42 27.57
C GLU A 473 -0.62 21.69 27.58
N LEU A 474 -1.29 22.04 26.47
CA LEU A 474 -2.36 23.04 26.50
C LEU A 474 -3.67 22.44 27.06
N GLU A 475 -3.88 21.12 26.94
CA GLU A 475 -5.10 20.42 27.37
C GLU A 475 -5.04 19.92 28.82
N ILE A 476 -3.87 19.49 29.33
CA ILE A 476 -3.72 19.00 30.71
C ILE A 476 -4.01 20.09 31.75
N LEU A 477 -3.80 21.37 31.40
CA LEU A 477 -4.20 22.48 32.26
C LEU A 477 -5.74 22.56 32.41
N VAL A 478 -6.51 22.13 31.40
CA VAL A 478 -7.98 22.23 31.38
C VAL A 478 -8.64 21.30 32.41
N GLN A 479 -8.07 20.13 32.68
CA GLN A 479 -8.66 19.17 33.64
C GLN A 479 -8.28 19.46 35.10
N ASP A 480 -7.02 19.84 35.39
CA ASP A 480 -6.59 20.10 36.78
C ASP A 480 -7.11 21.43 37.37
N ILE A 481 -7.68 22.31 36.54
CA ILE A 481 -8.09 23.67 36.94
C ILE A 481 -9.62 23.89 36.79
N THR A 482 -10.43 22.84 36.68
CA THR A 482 -11.88 22.97 36.92
C THR A 482 -12.22 23.28 38.38
N ARG A 483 -11.22 23.47 39.24
CA ARG A 483 -11.37 23.81 40.66
C ARG A 483 -11.19 25.30 41.02
N ASP A 484 -10.62 26.14 40.15
CA ASP A 484 -10.32 27.55 40.46
C ASP A 484 -10.91 28.55 39.44
N ARG A 485 -11.89 29.35 39.88
CA ARG A 485 -12.62 30.37 39.08
C ARG A 485 -11.73 31.49 38.49
N GLN A 486 -10.49 31.64 38.94
CA GLN A 486 -9.60 32.73 38.52
C GLN A 486 -8.80 32.43 37.23
N ASN A 487 -8.85 31.21 36.71
CA ASN A 487 -8.11 30.81 35.51
C ASN A 487 -8.94 30.83 34.19
N VAL A 488 -10.24 31.15 34.24
CA VAL A 488 -11.14 31.15 33.06
C VAL A 488 -10.65 32.10 31.95
N VAL A 489 -10.05 33.24 32.31
CA VAL A 489 -9.48 34.21 31.35
C VAL A 489 -8.23 33.65 30.66
N LYS A 490 -7.41 32.87 31.39
CA LYS A 490 -6.21 32.22 30.85
C LYS A 490 -6.58 31.11 29.86
N TYR A 491 -7.64 30.34 30.15
CA TYR A 491 -8.17 29.33 29.23
C TYR A 491 -8.73 29.90 27.94
N SER A 492 -9.53 30.97 28.04
CA SER A 492 -10.12 31.60 26.85
C SER A 492 -9.03 32.12 25.91
N ARG A 493 -7.97 32.73 26.46
CA ARG A 493 -6.82 33.20 25.68
C ARG A 493 -6.00 32.05 25.07
N MET A 494 -5.86 30.93 25.77
CA MET A 494 -5.13 29.75 25.30
C MET A 494 -5.88 29.00 24.19
N LEU A 495 -7.22 28.89 24.30
CA LEU A 495 -8.07 28.35 23.23
C LEU A 495 -8.02 29.24 21.97
N GLN A 496 -8.02 30.57 22.15
CA GLN A 496 -7.88 31.52 21.04
C GLN A 496 -6.55 31.36 20.30
N VAL A 497 -5.43 31.22 21.02
CA VAL A 497 -4.11 31.00 20.39
C VAL A 497 -4.07 29.69 19.60
N LYS A 498 -4.69 28.61 20.10
CA LYS A 498 -4.78 27.33 19.36
C LYS A 498 -5.60 27.48 18.08
N LEU A 499 -6.73 28.19 18.15
CA LEU A 499 -7.59 28.44 16.99
C LEU A 499 -6.90 29.34 15.96
N GLU A 500 -6.25 30.41 16.40
CA GLU A 500 -5.47 31.31 15.53
C GLU A 500 -4.30 30.59 14.86
N MET A 501 -3.60 29.71 15.57
CA MET A 501 -2.55 28.86 14.99
C MET A 501 -3.13 27.93 13.91
N LYS A 502 -4.27 27.28 14.16
CA LYS A 502 -4.91 26.41 13.16
C LYS A 502 -5.39 27.19 11.94
N LYS A 503 -5.94 28.40 12.11
CA LYS A 503 -6.28 29.30 10.99
C LYS A 503 -5.05 29.68 10.18
N MET A 504 -3.95 30.07 10.84
CA MET A 504 -2.68 30.36 10.18
C MET A 504 -2.18 29.16 9.36
N LEU A 505 -2.27 27.93 9.88
CA LEU A 505 -1.91 26.72 9.12
C LEU A 505 -2.83 26.51 7.91
N ILE A 506 -4.13 26.78 8.06
CA ILE A 506 -5.09 26.77 6.95
C ILE A 506 -4.71 27.80 5.89
N ASP A 507 -4.30 29.01 6.24
CA ASP A 507 -3.84 30.02 5.27
C ASP A 507 -2.66 29.52 4.44
N ARG A 508 -1.75 28.74 5.07
CA ARG A 508 -0.61 28.13 4.37
C ARG A 508 -1.07 27.00 3.45
N MET A 509 -2.08 26.22 3.85
CA MET A 509 -2.72 25.23 2.98
C MET A 509 -3.43 25.89 1.78
N VAL A 510 -4.10 27.03 1.99
CA VAL A 510 -4.72 27.81 0.91
C VAL A 510 -3.65 28.38 -0.03
N ASN A 511 -2.52 28.86 0.48
CA ASN A 511 -1.40 29.24 -0.38
C ASN A 511 -0.87 28.06 -1.21
N LEU A 512 -0.77 26.86 -0.61
CA LEU A 512 -0.39 25.64 -1.33
C LEU A 512 -1.38 25.30 -2.47
N LEU A 513 -2.68 25.45 -2.19
CA LEU A 513 -3.76 25.29 -3.15
C LEU A 513 -3.61 26.29 -4.31
N SER A 514 -3.40 27.57 -4.00
CA SER A 514 -3.20 28.65 -4.99
C SER A 514 -1.95 28.46 -5.86
N ARG A 515 -1.01 27.57 -5.48
CA ARG A 515 0.19 27.23 -6.26
C ARG A 515 0.08 25.91 -7.02
N GLY A 516 -1.10 25.28 -7.03
CA GLY A 516 -1.40 24.10 -7.85
C GLY A 516 -1.54 22.78 -7.10
N CYS A 517 -1.33 22.75 -5.78
CA CYS A 517 -1.56 21.55 -4.96
C CYS A 517 -3.02 21.48 -4.46
N VAL A 518 -3.98 21.53 -5.38
CA VAL A 518 -5.41 21.69 -5.04
C VAL A 518 -5.99 20.40 -4.47
N VAL A 519 -5.96 19.33 -5.25
CA VAL A 519 -6.63 18.05 -4.92
C VAL A 519 -6.15 17.46 -3.58
N PRO A 520 -4.84 17.33 -3.30
CA PRO A 520 -4.39 16.78 -2.02
C PRO A 520 -4.85 17.59 -0.80
N VAL A 521 -4.89 18.93 -0.90
CA VAL A 521 -5.33 19.82 0.18
C VAL A 521 -6.82 19.67 0.43
N VAL A 522 -7.63 19.72 -0.63
CA VAL A 522 -9.10 19.59 -0.52
C VAL A 522 -9.49 18.19 -0.02
N CYS A 523 -8.83 17.13 -0.50
CA CYS A 523 -9.04 15.77 -0.01
C CYS A 523 -8.74 15.65 1.49
N TYR A 524 -7.65 16.25 1.97
CA TYR A 524 -7.30 16.24 3.38
C TYR A 524 -8.39 16.92 4.24
N ILE A 525 -8.80 18.14 3.88
CA ILE A 525 -9.84 18.87 4.63
C ILE A 525 -11.18 18.12 4.60
N LYS A 526 -11.55 17.52 3.46
CA LYS A 526 -12.73 16.67 3.34
C LYS A 526 -12.65 15.46 4.26
N GLN A 527 -11.49 14.81 4.38
CA GLN A 527 -11.28 13.71 5.31
C GLN A 527 -11.42 14.15 6.78
N CYS A 528 -10.89 15.31 7.15
CA CYS A 528 -11.08 15.89 8.49
C CYS A 528 -12.56 16.14 8.80
N TRP A 529 -13.32 16.68 7.83
CA TRP A 529 -14.76 16.87 7.97
C TRP A 529 -15.51 15.54 8.15
N GLN A 530 -15.20 14.54 7.31
CA GLN A 530 -15.84 13.21 7.40
C GLN A 530 -15.52 12.46 8.70
N ARG A 531 -14.32 12.65 9.27
CA ARG A 531 -13.92 12.06 10.55
C ARG A 531 -14.58 12.75 11.74
N GLY A 532 -15.02 14.00 11.59
CA GLY A 532 -15.62 14.80 12.67
C GLY A 532 -14.62 15.16 13.78
N ASP A 533 -13.32 15.11 13.52
CA ASP A 533 -12.25 15.40 14.48
C ASP A 533 -11.83 16.89 14.51
N THR A 534 -12.35 17.68 13.58
CA THR A 534 -12.00 19.08 13.34
C THR A 534 -13.22 19.98 13.50
N ASP A 535 -13.03 21.13 14.15
CA ASP A 535 -14.10 22.12 14.38
C ASP A 535 -14.64 22.67 13.05
N VAL A 536 -15.97 22.65 12.89
CA VAL A 536 -16.72 23.20 11.75
C VAL A 536 -16.33 24.65 11.48
N SER A 537 -15.98 25.43 12.51
CA SER A 537 -15.53 26.82 12.36
C SER A 537 -14.24 26.96 11.52
N LEU A 538 -13.33 25.98 11.61
CA LEU A 538 -12.10 25.94 10.83
C LEU A 538 -12.36 25.48 9.39
N ILE A 539 -13.27 24.51 9.20
CA ILE A 539 -13.69 24.07 7.85
C ILE A 539 -14.37 25.23 7.12
N ARG A 540 -15.27 25.96 7.80
CA ARG A 540 -15.90 27.18 7.27
C ARG A 540 -14.86 28.22 6.88
N TYR A 541 -13.86 28.44 7.73
CA TYR A 541 -12.77 29.37 7.44
C TYR A 541 -12.02 28.98 6.15
N PHE A 542 -11.62 27.71 6.02
CA PHE A 542 -10.99 27.20 4.80
C PHE A 542 -11.87 27.41 3.56
N VAL A 543 -13.16 27.06 3.63
CA VAL A 543 -14.10 27.25 2.52
C VAL A 543 -14.20 28.71 2.09
N THR A 544 -14.23 29.63 3.07
CA THR A 544 -14.30 31.08 2.82
C THR A 544 -13.06 31.56 2.07
N GLU A 545 -11.87 31.28 2.60
CA GLU A 545 -10.59 31.70 2.01
C GLU A 545 -10.37 31.09 0.62
N VAL A 546 -10.81 29.85 0.40
CA VAL A 546 -10.74 29.22 -0.93
C VAL A 546 -11.69 29.89 -1.92
N LEU A 547 -12.94 30.17 -1.53
CA LEU A 547 -13.91 30.84 -2.39
C LEU A 547 -13.47 32.26 -2.78
N GLU A 548 -12.80 32.97 -1.87
CA GLU A 548 -12.20 34.28 -2.16
C GLU A 548 -10.99 34.20 -3.10
N ALA A 549 -10.28 33.07 -3.12
CA ALA A 549 -9.06 32.88 -3.92
C ALA A 549 -9.29 32.31 -5.33
N ILE A 550 -10.47 31.74 -5.62
CA ILE A 550 -10.75 31.03 -6.88
C ILE A 550 -11.75 31.76 -7.78
N ALA A 551 -11.70 31.47 -9.08
CA ALA A 551 -12.68 31.93 -10.06
C ALA A 551 -12.93 30.86 -11.14
N PRO A 552 -14.08 30.89 -11.85
CA PRO A 552 -14.34 29.97 -12.96
C PRO A 552 -13.33 30.11 -14.12
N PRO A 553 -13.12 29.05 -14.94
CA PRO A 553 -13.81 27.76 -14.95
C PRO A 553 -13.24 26.75 -13.93
N TYR A 554 -14.14 25.97 -13.31
CA TYR A 554 -13.78 24.92 -12.36
C TYR A 554 -13.69 23.54 -13.03
N THR A 555 -12.71 22.72 -12.63
CA THR A 555 -12.59 21.33 -13.08
C THR A 555 -13.61 20.43 -12.36
N ALA A 556 -14.08 19.38 -13.04
CA ALA A 556 -15.06 18.45 -12.48
C ALA A 556 -14.56 17.76 -11.20
N GLU A 557 -13.28 17.40 -11.15
CA GLU A 557 -12.61 16.80 -9.99
C GLU A 557 -12.66 17.74 -8.76
N PHE A 558 -12.34 19.02 -8.95
CA PHE A 558 -12.43 20.02 -7.88
C PHE A 558 -13.87 20.20 -7.39
N ILE A 559 -14.84 20.29 -8.31
CA ILE A 559 -16.26 20.41 -7.95
C ILE A 559 -16.71 19.20 -7.14
N HIS A 560 -16.37 17.98 -7.57
CA HIS A 560 -16.77 16.76 -6.87
C HIS A 560 -16.21 16.67 -5.43
N LEU A 561 -15.00 17.20 -5.21
CA LEU A 561 -14.37 17.21 -3.90
C LEU A 561 -14.86 18.35 -3.01
N PHE A 562 -15.04 19.55 -3.57
CA PHE A 562 -15.30 20.78 -2.81
C PHE A 562 -16.79 21.05 -2.60
N LEU A 563 -17.66 20.76 -3.58
CA LEU A 563 -19.09 21.04 -3.53
C LEU A 563 -19.79 20.44 -2.29
N PRO A 564 -19.53 19.18 -1.86
CA PRO A 564 -20.19 18.63 -0.68
C PRO A 564 -19.96 19.43 0.61
N MET A 565 -18.77 20.03 0.77
CA MET A 565 -18.46 20.88 1.94
C MET A 565 -19.13 22.25 1.85
N VAL A 566 -19.33 22.76 0.63
CA VAL A 566 -20.00 24.05 0.39
C VAL A 566 -21.52 23.93 0.49
N GLU A 567 -22.10 22.79 0.11
CA GLU A 567 -23.54 22.55 0.21
C GLU A 567 -24.03 22.33 1.65
N ASP A 568 -23.15 21.88 2.54
CA ASP A 568 -23.45 21.65 3.95
C ASP A 568 -23.89 22.94 4.68
N GLU A 569 -25.05 22.87 5.33
CA GLU A 569 -25.67 23.99 6.04
C GLU A 569 -24.97 24.34 7.37
N GLU A 570 -24.31 23.39 8.03
CA GLU A 570 -23.54 23.66 9.24
C GLU A 570 -22.26 24.44 8.91
N ILE A 571 -21.67 24.17 7.75
CA ILE A 571 -20.48 24.86 7.27
C ILE A 571 -20.82 26.25 6.71
N THR A 572 -21.76 26.37 5.76
CA THR A 572 -21.98 27.63 5.03
C THR A 572 -23.33 28.30 5.30
N GLY A 573 -24.20 27.73 6.14
CA GLY A 573 -25.58 28.21 6.32
C GLY A 573 -25.69 29.65 6.83
N THR A 574 -24.74 30.13 7.63
CA THR A 574 -24.69 31.53 8.10
C THR A 574 -24.06 32.49 7.08
N MET A 575 -23.47 31.99 6.01
CA MET A 575 -22.81 32.78 4.96
C MET A 575 -23.75 33.08 3.78
N ARG A 576 -24.84 32.30 3.65
CA ARG A 576 -25.89 32.49 2.65
C ARG A 576 -26.83 33.60 3.12
N GLY A 577 -26.70 34.81 2.59
CA GLY A 577 -27.52 35.98 2.97
C GLY A 577 -27.38 37.16 1.99
N ASP A 578 -28.34 38.11 2.05
CA ASP A 578 -28.68 39.21 1.10
C ASP A 578 -27.58 40.25 0.75
N SER A 579 -26.30 39.88 0.78
CA SER A 579 -25.21 40.71 0.23
C SER A 579 -24.98 40.39 -1.26
N ASP A 580 -24.83 41.43 -2.09
CA ASP A 580 -24.56 41.36 -3.54
C ASP A 580 -23.30 40.55 -3.95
N ASN A 581 -22.57 39.94 -3.01
CA ASN A 581 -21.37 39.10 -3.23
C ASN A 581 -21.45 37.78 -2.44
N ASP A 582 -22.54 37.01 -2.57
CA ASP A 582 -22.62 35.66 -1.99
C ASP A 582 -21.84 34.64 -2.85
N LEU A 583 -20.52 34.58 -2.61
CA LEU A 583 -19.60 33.67 -3.30
C LEU A 583 -20.00 32.19 -3.17
N VAL A 584 -20.67 31.82 -2.07
CA VAL A 584 -21.16 30.45 -1.83
C VAL A 584 -22.30 30.14 -2.81
N SER A 585 -23.29 31.03 -2.90
CA SER A 585 -24.41 30.88 -3.83
C SER A 585 -23.95 30.93 -5.29
N GLU A 586 -23.04 31.84 -5.64
CA GLU A 586 -22.45 31.92 -6.99
C GLU A 586 -21.76 30.62 -7.39
N PHE A 587 -20.95 30.04 -6.49
CA PHE A 587 -20.28 28.77 -6.72
C PHE A 587 -21.27 27.62 -6.93
N ILE A 588 -22.31 27.52 -6.08
CA ILE A 588 -23.34 26.48 -6.19
C ILE A 588 -24.11 26.61 -7.51
N VAL A 589 -24.52 27.83 -7.89
CA VAL A 589 -25.22 28.09 -9.16
C VAL A 589 -24.35 27.71 -10.35
N HIS A 590 -23.08 28.09 -10.34
CA HIS A 590 -22.14 27.73 -11.40
C HIS A 590 -21.96 26.21 -11.52
N CYS A 591 -21.80 25.51 -10.40
CA CYS A 591 -21.66 24.04 -10.38
C CYS A 591 -22.91 23.34 -10.92
N LYS A 592 -24.10 23.79 -10.54
CA LYS A 592 -25.38 23.24 -11.02
C LYS A 592 -25.62 23.49 -12.51
N ALA A 593 -25.15 24.61 -13.05
CA ALA A 593 -25.26 24.94 -14.47
C ALA A 593 -24.33 24.10 -15.36
N HIS A 594 -23.13 23.75 -14.87
CA HIS A 594 -22.08 23.11 -15.67
C HIS A 594 -21.87 21.62 -15.38
N CYS A 595 -22.46 21.05 -14.33
CA CYS A 595 -22.34 19.64 -13.97
C CYS A 595 -23.71 18.99 -13.70
N PRO A 596 -24.46 18.56 -14.74
CA PRO A 596 -25.78 17.93 -14.56
C PRO A 596 -25.74 16.51 -13.95
N THR A 597 -24.55 15.95 -13.69
CA THR A 597 -24.34 14.56 -13.25
C THR A 597 -24.14 14.35 -11.75
N ILE A 598 -24.30 15.38 -10.90
CA ILE A 598 -24.23 15.24 -9.44
C ILE A 598 -25.65 15.33 -8.85
N ARG A 599 -26.51 14.39 -9.21
CA ARG A 599 -27.79 14.13 -8.55
C ARG A 599 -27.78 12.76 -7.90
#